data_AF-A0A1V6DV28-F1
#
_entry.id   AF-A0A1V6DV28-F1
#
_cell.length_a   1.000
_cell.length_b   1.000
_cell.length_c   1.000
_cell.angle_alpha   90.00
_cell.angle_beta   90.00
_cell.angle_gamma   90.00
#
_symmetry.space_group_name_H-M   'P 1'
#
loop_
_entity.id
_entity.type
_entity.pdbx_description
1 polymer ?
#
loop_
_entity_poly.entity_id
_entity_poly.type
_entity_poly.pdbx_seq_one_letter_code
_entity_poly.pdbx_strand_id
1 'polypeptide(L)'
;MHKIFQFGEKMEAYQVPVLNEREARAAAGILFLFAMISLSNVLLAGNFTFIKIFIIAFTVEFLIRVFVNPKYAPVMILGRLAVSGQKPEYTGAPQKRFAWSLGLGLALIMVASLILNIIPFTFSCLICFICVILLFLESAFGICVGCKLYNLLTGNKAQLCPGGVCEARKKEDIQKVNYWQILVLLVFGLIMFAVSRLFIDNQTQATLGGCPLGSQEESGSCPF
;
A
#
# COMPACT_ATOMS: atom_id res chain seq x y z
N MET A 1 -15.76 -14.62 27.58
CA MET A 1 -16.60 -13.43 27.30
C MET A 1 -16.05 -12.72 26.06
N HIS A 2 -16.81 -12.67 24.96
CA HIS A 2 -16.40 -11.92 23.76
C HIS A 2 -16.46 -10.43 24.04
N LYS A 3 -15.30 -9.80 24.31
CA LYS A 3 -15.19 -8.34 24.34
C LYS A 3 -15.24 -7.83 22.91
N ILE A 4 -16.37 -7.24 22.53
CA ILE A 4 -16.59 -6.69 21.18
C ILE A 4 -15.55 -5.58 20.88
N PHE A 5 -15.16 -4.81 21.90
CA PHE A 5 -14.16 -3.73 21.82
C PHE A 5 -12.73 -4.17 22.21
N GLN A 6 -12.28 -5.32 21.73
CA GLN A 6 -10.91 -5.78 21.97
C GLN A 6 -10.09 -5.74 20.68
N PHE A 7 -8.96 -5.03 20.70
CA PHE A 7 -8.03 -4.99 19.58
C PHE A 7 -7.10 -6.21 19.61
N GLY A 8 -7.25 -7.10 18.64
CA GLY A 8 -6.46 -8.33 18.52
C GLY A 8 -6.99 -9.50 19.38
N GLU A 9 -6.52 -10.71 19.05
CA GLU A 9 -6.88 -11.94 19.73
C GLU A 9 -5.87 -12.25 20.84
N LYS A 10 -6.36 -12.59 22.04
CA LYS A 10 -5.49 -13.02 23.15
C LYS A 10 -5.35 -14.53 23.07
N MET A 11 -4.13 -15.02 22.91
CA MET A 11 -3.80 -16.43 22.99
C MET A 11 -2.93 -16.64 24.22
N GLU A 12 -3.15 -17.74 24.94
CA GLU A 12 -2.42 -18.04 26.19
C GLU A 12 -0.91 -18.14 25.99
N ALA A 13 -0.48 -18.47 24.76
CA ALA A 13 0.93 -18.56 24.37
C ALA A 13 1.64 -17.19 24.24
N TYR A 14 0.91 -16.06 24.21
CA TYR A 14 1.49 -14.73 23.96
C TYR A 14 1.08 -13.71 25.02
N GLN A 15 2.05 -12.92 25.50
CA GLN A 15 1.83 -11.91 26.54
C GLN A 15 1.04 -10.69 26.05
N VAL A 16 1.07 -10.44 24.73
CA VAL A 16 0.36 -9.33 24.07
C VAL A 16 -0.76 -9.87 23.18
N PRO A 17 -1.85 -9.12 22.95
CA PRO A 17 -2.81 -9.48 21.92
C PRO A 17 -2.10 -9.53 20.57
N VAL A 18 -2.44 -10.53 19.77
CA VAL A 18 -1.83 -10.80 18.47
C VAL A 18 -2.84 -10.67 17.35
N LEU A 19 -2.32 -10.48 16.15
CA LEU A 19 -3.08 -10.46 14.91
C LEU A 19 -2.39 -11.38 13.89
N ASN A 20 -3.18 -11.99 13.00
CA ASN A 20 -2.62 -12.73 11.88
C ASN A 20 -2.08 -11.76 10.82
N GLU A 21 -0.77 -11.70 10.66
CA GLU A 21 -0.06 -10.85 9.71
C GLU A 21 -0.44 -11.17 8.26
N ARG A 22 -0.72 -12.44 7.95
CA ARG A 22 -1.14 -12.84 6.59
C ARG A 22 -2.48 -12.21 6.21
N GLU A 23 -3.41 -12.13 7.15
CA GLU A 23 -4.71 -11.48 6.95
C GLU A 23 -4.52 -9.98 6.73
N ALA A 24 -3.66 -9.35 7.56
CA ALA A 24 -3.37 -7.93 7.45
C ALA A 24 -2.70 -7.58 6.10
N ARG A 25 -1.73 -8.39 5.65
CA ARG A 25 -1.05 -8.23 4.35
C ARG A 25 -1.98 -8.46 3.16
N ALA A 26 -2.85 -9.47 3.24
CA ALA A 26 -3.86 -9.72 2.21
C ALA A 26 -4.85 -8.54 2.12
N ALA A 27 -5.32 -8.05 3.25
CA ALA A 27 -6.19 -6.88 3.30
C ALA A 27 -5.51 -5.62 2.75
N ALA A 28 -4.22 -5.40 3.06
CA ALA A 28 -3.44 -4.31 2.48
C ALA A 28 -3.31 -4.44 0.95
N GLY A 29 -3.14 -5.66 0.43
CA GLY A 29 -3.10 -5.92 -1.01
C GLY A 29 -4.43 -5.63 -1.72
N ILE A 30 -5.56 -5.99 -1.09
CA ILE A 30 -6.90 -5.66 -1.61
C ILE A 30 -7.11 -4.15 -1.63
N LEU A 31 -6.77 -3.45 -0.54
CA LEU A 31 -6.85 -1.99 -0.48
C LEU A 31 -5.95 -1.32 -1.52
N PHE A 32 -4.73 -1.84 -1.70
CA PHE A 32 -3.80 -1.38 -2.73
C PHE A 32 -4.39 -1.52 -4.13
N LEU A 33 -5.02 -2.65 -4.45
CA LEU A 33 -5.66 -2.87 -5.75
C LEU A 33 -6.74 -1.83 -6.03
N PHE A 34 -7.67 -1.62 -5.08
CA PHE A 34 -8.73 -0.62 -5.25
C PHE A 34 -8.18 0.81 -5.28
N ALA A 35 -7.14 1.11 -4.49
CA ALA A 35 -6.48 2.41 -4.53
C ALA A 35 -5.85 2.68 -5.91
N MET A 36 -5.17 1.69 -6.47
CA MET A 36 -4.58 1.77 -7.82
C MET A 36 -5.65 1.97 -8.89
N ILE A 37 -6.75 1.22 -8.85
CA ILE A 37 -7.86 1.39 -9.80
C ILE A 37 -8.44 2.80 -9.71
N SER A 38 -8.70 3.30 -8.50
CA SER A 38 -9.22 4.65 -8.30
C SER A 38 -8.24 5.73 -8.78
N LEU A 39 -6.94 5.56 -8.51
CA LEU A 39 -5.92 6.50 -8.96
C LEU A 39 -5.78 6.49 -10.49
N SER A 40 -5.79 5.32 -11.13
CA SER A 40 -5.77 5.20 -12.59
C SER A 40 -6.99 5.87 -13.23
N ASN A 41 -8.18 5.75 -12.63
CA ASN A 41 -9.39 6.43 -13.13
C ASN A 41 -9.26 7.96 -13.07
N VAL A 42 -8.64 8.48 -12.01
CA VAL A 42 -8.38 9.92 -11.90
C VAL A 42 -7.35 10.37 -12.92
N LEU A 43 -6.23 9.66 -13.06
CA LEU A 43 -5.11 10.08 -13.92
C LEU A 43 -5.40 9.91 -15.42
N LEU A 44 -6.11 8.86 -15.81
CA LEU A 44 -6.36 8.54 -17.22
C LEU A 44 -7.69 9.10 -17.73
N ALA A 45 -8.73 9.06 -16.91
CA ALA A 45 -10.10 9.41 -17.32
C ALA A 45 -10.62 10.71 -16.67
N GLY A 46 -9.87 11.32 -15.74
CA GLY A 46 -10.34 12.50 -14.99
C GLY A 46 -11.57 12.22 -14.13
N ASN A 47 -11.92 10.95 -13.87
CA ASN A 47 -13.14 10.60 -13.16
C ASN A 47 -12.90 10.46 -11.66
N PHE A 48 -13.39 11.43 -10.90
CA PHE A 48 -13.23 11.49 -9.44
C PHE A 48 -14.24 10.65 -8.65
N THR A 49 -15.19 9.98 -9.31
CA THR A 49 -16.24 9.22 -8.62
C THR A 49 -15.67 8.03 -7.86
N PHE A 50 -14.78 7.27 -8.50
CA PHE A 50 -14.18 6.08 -7.88
C PHE A 50 -13.29 6.43 -6.68
N ILE A 51 -12.49 7.50 -6.77
CA ILE A 51 -11.64 7.93 -5.66
C ILE A 51 -12.49 8.42 -4.47
N LYS A 52 -13.60 9.12 -4.71
CA LYS A 52 -14.55 9.55 -3.66
C LYS A 52 -15.11 8.35 -2.87
N ILE A 53 -15.61 7.36 -3.59
CA ILE A 53 -16.17 6.13 -2.98
C ILE A 53 -15.08 5.39 -2.21
N PHE A 54 -13.89 5.24 -2.81
CA PHE A 54 -12.76 4.57 -2.18
C PHE A 54 -12.34 5.25 -0.87
N ILE A 55 -12.21 6.59 -0.85
CA ILE A 55 -11.81 7.33 0.36
C ILE A 55 -12.80 7.10 1.50
N ILE A 56 -14.10 7.14 1.22
CA ILE A 56 -15.14 6.88 2.24
C ILE A 56 -15.04 5.43 2.74
N ALA A 57 -14.99 4.46 1.83
CA ALA A 57 -14.87 3.04 2.19
C ALA A 57 -13.59 2.74 2.99
N PHE A 58 -12.46 3.31 2.57
CA PHE A 58 -11.18 3.22 3.26
C PHE A 58 -11.25 3.82 4.66
N THR A 59 -11.92 4.96 4.81
CA THR A 59 -12.11 5.61 6.12
C THR A 59 -12.93 4.73 7.05
N VAL A 60 -14.06 4.20 6.58
CA VAL A 60 -14.92 3.28 7.36
C VAL A 60 -14.17 2.00 7.75
N GLU A 61 -13.41 1.41 6.82
CA GLU A 61 -12.56 0.25 7.08
C GLU A 61 -11.60 0.49 8.25
N PHE A 62 -10.83 1.59 8.21
CA PHE A 62 -9.87 1.91 9.27
C PHE A 62 -10.54 2.35 10.58
N LEU A 63 -11.70 3.00 10.51
CA LEU A 63 -12.50 3.36 11.67
C LEU A 63 -12.91 2.10 12.45
N ILE A 64 -13.43 1.08 11.74
CA ILE A 64 -13.81 -0.21 12.33
C ILE A 64 -12.58 -0.92 12.91
N ARG A 65 -11.45 -0.94 12.18
CA ARG A 65 -10.20 -1.56 12.64
C ARG A 65 -9.70 -0.97 13.96
N VAL A 66 -9.68 0.35 14.08
CA VAL A 66 -9.06 1.05 15.21
C VAL A 66 -9.97 1.15 16.43
N PHE A 67 -11.27 1.43 16.22
CA PHE A 67 -12.21 1.71 17.31
C PHE A 67 -13.07 0.51 17.72
N VAL A 68 -13.44 -0.37 16.79
CA VAL A 68 -14.32 -1.51 17.09
C VAL A 68 -13.48 -2.76 17.29
N ASN A 69 -13.09 -3.40 16.19
CA ASN A 69 -12.25 -4.60 16.18
C ASN A 69 -11.80 -4.88 14.73
N PRO A 70 -10.51 -5.18 14.47
CA PRO A 70 -10.07 -5.60 13.13
C PRO A 70 -10.80 -6.83 12.59
N LYS A 71 -11.35 -7.70 13.46
CA LYS A 71 -12.12 -8.87 13.06
C LYS A 71 -13.37 -8.54 12.25
N TYR A 72 -13.95 -7.36 12.45
CA TYR A 72 -15.19 -6.94 11.77
C TYR A 72 -14.95 -6.02 10.58
N ALA A 73 -13.69 -5.66 10.29
CA ALA A 73 -13.41 -4.75 9.19
C ALA A 73 -13.62 -5.49 7.85
N PRO A 74 -14.47 -4.98 6.94
CA PRO A 74 -14.85 -5.66 5.70
C PRO A 74 -13.67 -6.22 4.90
N VAL A 75 -12.62 -5.41 4.71
CA VAL A 75 -11.46 -5.83 3.90
C VAL A 75 -10.57 -6.81 4.67
N MET A 76 -10.52 -6.75 6.00
CA MET A 76 -9.89 -7.79 6.82
C MET A 76 -10.61 -9.13 6.70
N ILE A 77 -11.95 -9.13 6.65
CA ILE A 77 -12.74 -10.35 6.44
C ILE A 77 -12.40 -10.95 5.07
N LEU A 78 -12.33 -10.15 4.03
CA LEU A 78 -11.90 -10.60 2.69
C LEU A 78 -10.47 -11.16 2.71
N GLY A 79 -9.54 -10.46 3.39
CA GLY A 79 -8.18 -10.94 3.58
C GLY A 79 -8.13 -12.30 4.27
N ARG A 80 -8.93 -12.49 5.32
CA ARG A 80 -9.07 -13.75 6.05
C ARG A 80 -9.60 -14.87 5.18
N LEU A 81 -10.61 -14.60 4.36
CA LEU A 81 -11.12 -15.60 3.41
C LEU A 81 -10.02 -16.03 2.44
N ALA A 82 -9.27 -15.07 1.89
CA ALA A 82 -8.21 -15.33 0.92
C ALA A 82 -7.04 -16.16 1.48
N VAL A 83 -6.67 -15.99 2.75
CA VAL A 83 -5.52 -16.69 3.38
C VAL A 83 -5.91 -17.79 4.37
N SER A 84 -7.18 -18.16 4.44
CA SER A 84 -7.73 -19.11 5.42
C SER A 84 -7.06 -20.49 5.42
N GLY A 85 -6.55 -20.94 4.27
CA GLY A 85 -5.83 -22.21 4.13
C GLY A 85 -4.35 -22.18 4.52
N GLN A 86 -3.82 -21.02 4.93
CA GLN A 86 -2.39 -20.86 5.26
C GLN A 86 -2.16 -20.94 6.76
N LYS A 87 -0.96 -21.40 7.17
CA LYS A 87 -0.55 -21.35 8.58
C LYS A 87 -0.51 -19.89 9.05
N PRO A 88 -1.22 -19.52 10.13
CA PRO A 88 -1.26 -18.15 10.60
C PRO A 88 0.13 -17.69 11.08
N GLU A 89 0.43 -16.42 10.86
CA GLU A 89 1.65 -15.79 11.35
C GLU A 89 1.26 -14.68 12.32
N TYR A 90 1.69 -14.75 13.57
CA TYR A 90 1.20 -13.85 14.61
C TYR A 90 2.16 -12.67 14.84
N THR A 91 1.61 -11.46 14.82
CA THR A 91 2.33 -10.22 15.13
C THR A 91 1.65 -9.47 16.26
N GLY A 92 2.43 -8.71 17.02
CA GLY A 92 1.90 -7.92 18.12
C GLY A 92 0.85 -6.93 17.63
N ALA A 93 -0.33 -6.93 18.26
CA ALA A 93 -1.41 -6.02 17.92
C ALA A 93 -1.13 -4.52 18.27
N PRO A 94 -0.43 -4.13 19.36
CA PRO A 94 -0.30 -2.70 19.71
C PRO A 94 0.44 -1.87 18.65
N GLN A 95 1.51 -2.42 18.06
CA GLN A 95 2.25 -1.77 16.96
C GLN A 95 1.39 -1.59 15.69
N LYS A 96 0.50 -2.54 15.39
CA LYS A 96 -0.41 -2.46 14.23
C LYS A 96 -1.54 -1.47 14.49
N ARG A 97 -2.03 -1.38 15.73
CA ARG A 97 -3.00 -0.36 16.12
C ARG A 97 -2.46 1.04 15.86
N PHE A 98 -1.22 1.32 16.25
CA PHE A 98 -0.57 2.61 15.96
C PHE A 98 -0.47 2.89 14.46
N ALA A 99 0.01 1.92 13.68
CA ALA A 99 0.11 2.05 12.23
C ALA A 99 -1.25 2.35 11.58
N TRP A 100 -2.31 1.67 11.99
CA TRP A 100 -3.65 1.91 11.47
C TRP A 100 -4.27 3.21 11.96
N SER A 101 -3.95 3.68 13.17
CA SER A 101 -4.36 5.02 13.62
C SER A 101 -3.75 6.12 12.77
N LEU A 102 -2.48 5.97 12.33
CA LEU A 102 -1.87 6.89 11.36
C LEU A 102 -2.59 6.85 10.01
N GLY A 103 -2.91 5.65 9.51
CA GLY A 103 -3.70 5.49 8.29
C GLY A 103 -5.09 6.14 8.39
N LEU A 104 -5.75 6.01 9.53
CA LEU A 104 -7.04 6.64 9.80
C LEU A 104 -6.90 8.17 9.84
N GLY A 105 -5.85 8.71 10.45
CA GLY A 105 -5.57 10.15 10.45
C GLY A 105 -5.44 10.70 9.03
N LEU A 106 -4.68 10.01 8.16
CA LEU A 106 -4.56 10.37 6.75
C LEU A 106 -5.91 10.29 6.01
N ALA A 107 -6.69 9.23 6.25
CA ALA A 107 -8.01 9.06 5.65
C ALA A 107 -8.98 10.20 6.03
N LEU A 108 -8.99 10.59 7.30
CA LEU A 108 -9.81 11.69 7.80
C LEU A 108 -9.40 13.02 7.20
N ILE A 109 -8.09 13.29 7.06
CA ILE A 109 -7.59 14.48 6.37
C ILE A 109 -8.06 14.49 4.92
N MET A 110 -8.06 13.35 4.23
CA MET A 110 -8.52 13.25 2.86
C MET A 110 -10.03 13.45 2.73
N VAL A 111 -10.84 12.87 3.61
CA VAL A 111 -12.29 13.11 3.67
C VAL A 111 -12.59 14.58 3.95
N ALA A 112 -11.89 15.19 4.92
CA ALA A 112 -12.06 16.60 5.25
C ALA A 112 -11.69 17.49 4.07
N SER A 113 -10.60 17.17 3.36
CA SER A 113 -10.20 17.88 2.14
C SER A 113 -11.26 17.77 1.04
N LEU A 114 -11.92 16.62 0.93
CA LEU A 114 -12.97 16.39 -0.07
C LEU A 114 -14.24 17.21 0.20
N ILE A 115 -14.60 17.40 1.47
CA ILE A 115 -15.82 18.11 1.88
C ILE A 115 -15.58 19.62 1.95
N LEU A 116 -14.45 20.02 2.53
CA LEU A 116 -14.15 21.42 2.86
C LEU A 116 -13.28 22.12 1.81
N ASN A 117 -12.76 21.38 0.82
CA ASN A 117 -11.89 21.87 -0.25
C ASN A 117 -10.69 22.69 0.25
N ILE A 118 -10.09 22.26 1.38
CA ILE A 118 -9.00 22.98 2.07
C ILE A 118 -7.65 22.75 1.40
N ILE A 119 -7.40 21.54 0.90
CA ILE A 119 -6.11 21.12 0.36
C ILE A 119 -6.15 21.13 -1.17
N PRO A 120 -5.16 21.74 -1.86
CA PRO A 120 -5.07 21.69 -3.31
C PRO A 120 -4.94 20.25 -3.83
N PHE A 121 -5.56 19.98 -4.98
CA PHE A 121 -5.58 18.64 -5.60
C PHE A 121 -4.19 17.98 -5.70
N THR A 122 -3.15 18.75 -6.05
CA THR A 122 -1.76 18.26 -6.15
C THR A 122 -1.27 17.61 -4.85
N PHE A 123 -1.53 18.23 -3.71
CA PHE A 123 -1.12 17.70 -2.41
C PHE A 123 -1.95 16.48 -2.00
N SER A 124 -3.26 16.50 -2.25
CA SER A 124 -4.11 15.33 -2.01
C SER A 124 -3.66 14.13 -2.85
N CYS A 125 -3.29 14.36 -4.12
CA CYS A 125 -2.76 13.33 -5.00
C CYS A 125 -1.42 12.77 -4.48
N LEU A 126 -0.51 13.64 -4.03
CA LEU A 126 0.76 13.22 -3.43
C LEU A 126 0.54 12.35 -2.18
N ILE A 127 -0.39 12.73 -1.31
CA ILE A 127 -0.75 11.94 -0.12
C ILE A 127 -1.29 10.56 -0.55
N CYS A 128 -2.17 10.49 -1.54
CA CYS A 128 -2.66 9.22 -2.10
C CYS A 128 -1.51 8.33 -2.57
N PHE A 129 -0.57 8.88 -3.35
CA PHE A 129 0.58 8.13 -3.85
C PHE A 129 1.43 7.54 -2.72
N ILE A 130 1.71 8.34 -1.69
CA ILE A 130 2.45 7.87 -0.51
C ILE A 130 1.68 6.72 0.17
N CYS A 131 0.37 6.87 0.39
CA CYS A 131 -0.47 5.82 0.98
C CYS A 131 -0.45 4.52 0.17
N VAL A 132 -0.55 4.63 -1.17
CA VAL A 132 -0.51 3.48 -2.09
C VAL A 132 0.84 2.78 -2.02
N ILE A 133 1.95 3.53 -1.98
CA ILE A 133 3.30 2.96 -1.80
C ILE A 133 3.39 2.24 -0.45
N LEU A 134 2.90 2.83 0.64
CA LEU A 134 2.93 2.19 1.96
C LEU A 134 2.12 0.88 1.99
N LEU A 135 0.93 0.85 1.38
CA LEU A 135 0.11 -0.36 1.23
C LEU A 135 0.80 -1.42 0.37
N PHE A 136 1.49 -1.01 -0.70
CA PHE A 136 2.28 -1.91 -1.53
C PHE A 136 3.44 -2.54 -0.75
N LEU A 137 4.17 -1.75 0.02
CA LEU A 137 5.28 -2.25 0.84
C LEU A 137 4.81 -3.25 1.90
N GLU A 138 3.67 -2.98 2.54
CA GLU A 138 3.08 -3.89 3.52
C GLU A 138 2.58 -5.18 2.87
N SER A 139 1.88 -5.10 1.73
CA SER A 139 1.35 -6.28 1.03
C SER A 139 2.45 -7.14 0.40
N ALA A 140 3.30 -6.55 -0.46
CA ALA A 140 4.31 -7.27 -1.23
C ALA A 140 5.48 -7.74 -0.37
N PHE A 141 6.08 -6.84 0.41
CA PHE A 141 7.31 -7.14 1.17
C PHE A 141 7.06 -7.50 2.65
N GLY A 142 5.85 -7.29 3.17
CA GLY A 142 5.59 -7.45 4.61
C GLY A 142 6.26 -6.36 5.46
N ILE A 143 6.68 -5.25 4.85
CA ILE A 143 7.38 -4.16 5.53
C ILE A 143 6.34 -3.12 5.96
N CYS A 144 5.99 -3.12 7.24
CA CYS A 144 5.09 -2.12 7.81
C CYS A 144 5.89 -0.92 8.35
N VAL A 145 5.94 0.16 7.56
CA VAL A 145 6.64 1.41 7.94
C VAL A 145 6.07 2.02 9.23
N GLY A 146 4.75 1.91 9.45
CA GLY A 146 4.11 2.39 10.68
C GLY A 146 4.60 1.67 11.94
N CYS A 147 4.80 0.35 11.87
CA CYS A 147 5.39 -0.40 12.98
C CYS A 147 6.87 -0.02 13.22
N LYS A 148 7.63 0.26 12.15
CA LYS A 148 9.02 0.74 12.27
C LYS A 148 9.10 2.11 12.95
N LEU A 149 8.19 3.02 12.59
CA LEU A 149 8.08 4.34 13.20
C LEU A 149 7.68 4.25 14.68
N TYR A 150 6.75 3.35 15.03
CA TYR A 150 6.37 3.08 16.42
C TYR A 150 7.57 2.65 17.27
N ASN A 151 8.37 1.69 16.78
CA ASN A 151 9.56 1.21 17.47
C ASN A 151 10.62 2.32 17.66
N LEU A 152 10.75 3.21 16.68
CA LEU A 152 11.68 4.35 16.76
C LEU A 152 11.22 5.40 17.77
N LEU A 153 9.92 5.75 17.78
CA LEU A 153 9.38 6.83 18.62
C LEU A 153 9.20 6.41 20.08
N THR A 154 8.70 5.20 20.33
CA THR A 154 8.36 4.77 21.69
C THR A 154 9.56 4.13 22.41
N GLY A 155 10.62 3.72 21.68
CA GLY A 155 11.80 3.07 22.26
C GLY A 155 11.54 1.69 22.89
N ASN A 156 10.27 1.29 23.03
CA ASN A 156 9.84 -0.04 23.45
C ASN A 156 10.15 -1.04 22.34
N LYS A 157 10.87 -2.11 22.68
CA LYS A 157 11.11 -3.22 21.74
C LYS A 157 9.77 -3.81 21.33
N ALA A 158 9.42 -3.63 20.06
CA ALA A 158 8.27 -4.30 19.47
C ALA A 158 8.38 -5.82 19.73
N GLN A 159 7.41 -6.37 20.43
CA GLN A 159 7.29 -7.81 20.67
C GLN A 159 6.49 -8.44 19.52
N LEU A 160 6.95 -9.58 19.01
CA LEU A 160 6.38 -10.26 17.83
C LEU A 160 6.30 -9.38 16.58
N CYS A 161 7.47 -9.13 15.98
CA CYS A 161 7.57 -8.36 14.73
C CYS A 161 7.19 -9.23 13.51
N PRO A 162 6.63 -8.61 12.44
CA PRO A 162 6.37 -9.30 11.18
C PRO A 162 7.60 -10.06 10.68
N GLY A 163 7.44 -11.31 10.26
CA GLY A 163 8.53 -12.16 9.77
C GLY A 163 9.57 -12.54 10.84
N GLY A 164 9.28 -12.38 12.13
CA GLY A 164 10.22 -12.71 13.21
C GLY A 164 11.48 -11.85 13.23
N VAL A 165 11.48 -10.68 12.57
CA VAL A 165 12.67 -9.83 12.39
C VAL A 165 13.28 -9.37 13.71
N CYS A 166 12.48 -9.26 14.77
CA CYS A 166 12.94 -8.88 16.10
C CYS A 166 13.65 -10.03 16.85
N GLU A 167 13.46 -11.28 16.42
CA GLU A 167 14.10 -12.49 16.99
C GLU A 167 15.23 -13.00 16.07
N ALA A 168 15.13 -12.78 14.76
CA ALA A 168 16.12 -13.18 13.77
C ALA A 168 17.42 -12.34 13.87
N ARG A 169 18.34 -12.78 14.74
CA ARG A 169 19.64 -12.12 14.99
C ARG A 169 20.71 -12.46 13.95
N LYS A 170 20.55 -13.53 13.16
CA LYS A 170 21.51 -13.98 12.15
C LYS A 170 20.77 -14.37 10.87
N LYS A 171 21.17 -13.82 9.73
CA LYS A 171 20.65 -14.22 8.42
C LYS A 171 21.02 -15.67 8.16
N GLU A 172 20.02 -16.51 7.88
CA GLU A 172 20.26 -17.86 7.40
C GLU A 172 20.94 -17.83 6.02
N ASP A 173 21.66 -18.89 5.67
CA ASP A 173 22.44 -18.92 4.41
C ASP A 173 21.56 -18.75 3.16
N ILE A 174 20.30 -19.19 3.23
CA ILE A 174 19.29 -19.00 2.17
C ILE A 174 18.96 -17.50 1.95
N GLN A 175 19.13 -16.65 2.97
CA GLN A 175 18.84 -15.22 2.90
C GLN A 175 20.01 -14.37 2.38
N LYS A 176 21.18 -14.98 2.16
CA LYS A 176 22.36 -14.27 1.66
C LYS A 176 22.32 -14.22 0.13
N VAL A 177 22.36 -13.00 -0.42
CA VAL A 177 22.44 -12.80 -1.86
C VAL A 177 23.88 -13.04 -2.31
N ASN A 178 24.08 -13.96 -3.24
CA ASN A 178 25.41 -14.26 -3.79
C ASN A 178 25.80 -13.21 -4.85
N TYR A 179 27.09 -12.97 -5.04
CA TYR A 179 27.61 -12.05 -6.06
C TYR A 179 27.12 -12.39 -7.47
N TRP A 180 27.02 -13.68 -7.81
CA TRP A 180 26.47 -14.13 -9.09
C TRP A 180 25.00 -13.76 -9.29
N GLN A 181 24.19 -13.76 -8.23
CA GLN A 181 22.78 -13.32 -8.32
C GLN A 181 22.71 -11.81 -8.60
N ILE A 182 23.63 -11.02 -8.02
CA ILE A 182 23.74 -9.59 -8.30
C ILE A 182 24.18 -9.35 -9.75
N LEU A 183 25.16 -10.10 -10.25
CA LEU A 183 25.62 -10.01 -11.64
C LEU A 183 24.48 -10.28 -12.62
N VAL A 184 23.70 -11.36 -12.42
CA VAL A 184 22.54 -11.69 -13.26
C VAL A 184 21.53 -10.54 -13.26
N LEU A 185 21.28 -9.93 -12.11
CA LEU A 185 20.36 -8.80 -12.00
C LEU A 185 20.86 -7.56 -12.75
N LEU A 186 22.17 -7.28 -12.70
CA LEU A 186 22.79 -6.19 -13.46
C LEU A 186 22.73 -6.42 -14.97
N VAL A 187 23.06 -7.63 -15.42
CA VAL A 187 22.98 -8.01 -16.84
C VAL A 187 21.55 -7.90 -17.36
N PHE A 188 20.58 -8.43 -16.61
CA PHE A 188 19.16 -8.28 -16.95
C PHE A 188 18.75 -6.81 -17.05
N GLY A 189 19.17 -5.97 -16.09
CA GLY A 189 18.92 -4.53 -16.13
C GLY A 189 19.53 -3.84 -17.36
N LEU A 190 20.77 -4.18 -17.73
CA LEU A 190 21.43 -3.66 -18.93
C LEU A 190 20.73 -4.09 -20.22
N ILE A 191 20.30 -5.36 -20.31
CA ILE A 191 19.54 -5.86 -21.46
C ILE A 191 18.21 -5.09 -21.57
N MET A 192 17.46 -4.96 -20.49
CA MET A 192 16.19 -4.22 -20.50
C MET A 192 16.37 -2.74 -20.87
N PHE A 193 17.48 -2.12 -20.43
CA PHE A 193 17.83 -0.75 -20.81
C PHE A 193 18.21 -0.64 -22.29
N ALA A 194 18.98 -1.58 -22.83
CA ALA A 194 19.31 -1.61 -24.25
C ALA A 194 18.05 -1.81 -25.11
N VAL A 195 17.19 -2.75 -24.72
CA VAL A 195 15.92 -3.03 -25.40
C VAL A 195 15.01 -1.80 -25.36
N SER A 196 14.88 -1.11 -24.23
CA SER A 196 14.04 0.09 -24.15
C SER A 196 14.55 1.21 -25.06
N ARG A 197 15.88 1.37 -25.19
CA ARG A 197 16.48 2.31 -26.16
C ARG A 197 16.14 1.94 -27.60
N LEU A 198 16.28 0.67 -27.99
CA LEU A 198 15.92 0.20 -29.34
C LEU A 198 14.44 0.48 -29.66
N PHE A 199 13.54 0.25 -28.71
CA PHE A 199 12.11 0.55 -28.91
C PHE A 199 11.85 2.06 -29.06
N ILE A 200 12.51 2.90 -28.25
CA ILE A 200 12.38 4.36 -28.34
C ILE A 200 12.92 4.86 -29.68
N ASP A 201 14.09 4.39 -30.10
CA ASP A 201 14.71 4.80 -31.37
C ASP A 201 13.86 4.36 -32.57
N ASN A 202 13.26 3.16 -32.53
CA ASN A 202 12.36 2.68 -33.57
C ASN A 202 11.04 3.48 -33.64
N GLN A 203 10.47 3.89 -32.49
CA GLN A 203 9.33 4.81 -32.45
C GLN A 203 9.68 6.19 -33.02
N THR A 204 10.92 6.65 -32.77
CA THR A 204 11.41 7.94 -33.28
C THR A 204 11.66 7.91 -34.79
N GLN A 205 12.08 6.77 -35.34
CA GLN A 205 12.19 6.57 -36.79
C GLN A 205 10.82 6.41 -37.45
N ALA A 206 9.86 5.76 -36.80
CA ALA A 206 8.49 5.68 -37.29
C ALA A 206 7.79 7.05 -37.37
N THR A 207 8.10 7.98 -36.45
CA THR A 207 7.59 9.36 -36.50
C THR A 207 8.33 10.26 -37.50
N LEU A 208 9.57 9.94 -37.89
CA LEU A 208 10.32 10.68 -38.92
C LEU A 208 10.17 10.12 -40.35
N GLY A 209 9.86 8.83 -40.49
CA GLY A 209 9.68 8.13 -41.79
C GLY A 209 8.23 8.03 -42.27
N GLY A 210 7.26 8.48 -41.46
CA GLY A 210 5.84 8.54 -41.81
C GLY A 210 5.37 10.00 -41.90
N CYS A 211 4.92 10.41 -43.08
CA CYS A 211 4.32 11.70 -43.46
C CYS A 211 3.60 12.47 -42.30
N PRO A 212 3.75 13.81 -42.20
CA PRO A 212 3.08 14.59 -41.17
C PRO A 212 1.59 14.72 -41.51
N LEU A 213 0.71 14.20 -40.65
CA LEU A 213 -0.67 14.65 -40.62
C LEU A 213 -0.73 15.98 -39.87
N GLY A 214 -0.56 17.05 -40.65
CA GLY A 214 -1.24 18.34 -40.46
C GLY A 214 -1.05 19.04 -39.13
N SER A 215 -0.05 19.92 -39.07
CA SER A 215 -0.25 21.20 -38.38
C SER A 215 -1.38 21.95 -39.06
N GLN A 216 -2.55 22.01 -38.42
CA GLN A 216 -3.38 23.21 -38.46
C GLN A 216 -3.47 23.76 -37.05
N GLU A 217 -2.60 24.74 -36.81
CA GLU A 217 -2.76 25.77 -35.80
C GLU A 217 -3.81 26.75 -36.36
N GLU A 218 -4.94 26.96 -35.66
CA GLU A 218 -5.55 28.28 -35.41
C GLU A 218 -6.93 28.18 -34.73
N SER A 219 -7.01 28.82 -33.56
CA SER A 219 -8.17 29.53 -32.99
C SER A 219 -9.43 28.75 -32.55
N GLY A 220 -9.82 28.94 -31.29
CA GLY A 220 -11.23 28.78 -30.88
C GLY A 220 -11.48 28.16 -29.51
N SER A 221 -11.53 29.03 -28.48
CA SER A 221 -12.47 28.98 -27.35
C SER A 221 -12.55 27.72 -26.45
N CYS A 222 -12.20 27.89 -25.17
CA CYS A 222 -12.92 27.24 -24.07
C CYS A 222 -14.43 27.50 -24.18
N PRO A 223 -15.28 26.53 -23.82
CA PRO A 223 -16.37 26.90 -22.91
C PRO A 223 -16.67 25.85 -21.82
N PHE A 224 -16.80 26.38 -20.60
CA PHE A 224 -17.46 25.88 -19.37
C PHE A 224 -16.93 24.64 -18.64
#